data_AF-A0A7S9KYW8-F1
#
_entry.id   AF-A0A7S9KYW8-F1
#
_cell.length_a   1.000
_cell.length_b   1.000
_cell.length_c   1.000
_cell.angle_alpha   90.00
_cell.angle_beta   90.00
_cell.angle_gamma   90.00
#
_symmetry.space_group_name_H-M   'P 1'
#
loop_
_entity.id
_entity.type
_entity.pdbx_description
1 polymer ?
#
loop_
_entity_poly.entity_id
_entity_poly.type
_entity_poly.pdbx_seq_one_letter_code
_entity_poly.pdbx_strand_id
1 'polypeptide(L)'
;MAKFINTRKAVSELEDLIKNAGERLILISPYLKLSNDFKELLTYRNSKDKVTTVIFGKQELNPDEIKFLQGLRFVILRYNEPLHAKCYVNDDKMIITSLNLYQFSMANNKEMGVLIDKNDQADTQLFEDAFKEVDYINQTSQRFEWNGSKPIFTKPTNNKSSNEKMTSSATSKRKGYCIRTGVEILFNIEKPLSYDAFKRWNEFADPDYPERFCHFSGEPSNGETSVNRPILRKNWKKAKELFDL
;
A
#
# COMPACT_ATOMS: atom_id res chain seq x y z
N MET A 1 19.26 18.44 12.78
CA MET A 1 19.85 17.70 13.88
C MET A 1 18.73 16.96 14.57
N ALA A 2 18.92 15.66 14.66
CA ALA A 2 17.92 14.72 15.11
C ALA A 2 17.47 15.06 16.53
N LYS A 3 16.17 14.91 16.78
CA LYS A 3 15.53 15.37 18.01
C LYS A 3 15.08 14.18 18.81
N PHE A 4 15.49 14.10 20.07
CA PHE A 4 14.91 13.17 21.02
C PHE A 4 13.43 13.49 21.24
N ILE A 5 12.59 12.45 21.22
CA ILE A 5 11.15 12.55 21.46
C ILE A 5 10.74 11.54 22.53
N ASN A 6 9.90 11.98 23.45
CA ASN A 6 9.24 11.13 24.45
C ASN A 6 7.88 10.66 23.92
N THR A 7 7.13 9.86 24.70
CA THR A 7 5.80 9.35 24.30
C THR A 7 4.90 10.39 23.63
N ARG A 8 4.65 11.53 24.29
CA ARG A 8 3.71 12.55 23.78
C ARG A 8 4.17 13.15 22.46
N LYS A 9 5.47 13.46 22.37
CA LYS A 9 6.06 13.99 21.13
C LYS A 9 6.05 12.93 20.03
N ALA A 10 6.36 11.67 20.33
CA ALA A 10 6.34 10.59 19.34
C ALA A 10 4.95 10.38 18.73
N VAL A 11 3.88 10.46 19.54
CA VAL A 11 2.50 10.37 19.05
C VAL A 11 2.17 11.57 18.16
N SER A 12 2.42 12.79 18.64
CA SER A 12 2.15 14.02 17.88
C SER A 12 2.91 14.06 16.55
N GLU A 13 4.21 13.75 16.57
CA GLU A 13 5.05 13.74 15.36
C GLU A 13 4.63 12.62 14.40
N LEU A 14 4.15 11.48 14.90
CA LEU A 14 3.62 10.41 14.05
C LEU A 14 2.33 10.83 13.35
N GLU A 15 1.42 11.50 14.05
CA GLU A 15 0.23 12.07 13.41
C GLU A 15 0.60 13.08 12.31
N ASP A 16 1.52 14.00 12.61
CA ASP A 16 1.97 15.01 11.67
C ASP A 16 2.71 14.38 10.48
N LEU A 17 3.52 13.35 10.71
CA LEU A 17 4.20 12.60 9.68
C LEU A 17 3.21 11.99 8.68
N ILE A 18 2.12 11.40 9.16
CA ILE A 18 1.07 10.80 8.31
C ILE A 18 0.27 11.89 7.59
N LYS A 19 -0.15 12.96 8.30
CA LYS A 19 -0.92 14.08 7.74
C LYS A 19 -0.17 14.78 6.61
N ASN A 20 1.13 15.04 6.83
CA ASN A 20 1.97 15.82 5.91
C ASN A 20 2.63 14.99 4.82
N ALA A 21 2.49 13.66 4.85
CA ALA A 21 3.06 12.82 3.82
C ALA A 21 2.55 13.21 2.41
N GLY A 22 3.50 13.45 1.51
CA GLY A 22 3.33 13.68 0.08
C GLY A 22 3.19 12.35 -0.66
N GLU A 23 4.21 12.00 -1.44
CA GLU A 23 4.21 10.81 -2.29
C GLU A 23 4.38 9.52 -1.47
N ARG A 24 5.23 9.57 -0.44
CA ARG A 24 5.64 8.40 0.32
C ARG A 24 5.09 8.43 1.74
N LEU A 25 4.57 7.29 2.17
CA LEU A 25 4.39 6.96 3.59
C LEU A 25 4.69 5.47 3.78
N ILE A 26 5.65 5.14 4.65
CA ILE A 26 5.99 3.77 5.03
C ILE A 26 5.87 3.66 6.54
N LEU A 27 5.04 2.73 6.99
CA LEU A 27 4.78 2.44 8.40
C LEU A 27 5.29 1.03 8.71
N ILE A 28 6.38 0.94 9.48
CA ILE A 28 6.99 -0.31 9.91
C ILE A 28 6.68 -0.50 11.39
N SER A 29 5.89 -1.51 11.72
CA SER A 29 5.59 -1.85 13.12
C SER A 29 5.24 -3.33 13.24
N PRO A 30 5.84 -4.10 14.17
CA PRO A 30 5.56 -5.53 14.32
C PRO A 30 4.09 -5.83 14.60
N TYR A 31 3.41 -4.92 15.29
CA TYR A 31 2.00 -5.04 15.68
C TYR A 31 1.17 -3.93 15.01
N LEU A 32 0.08 -4.32 14.36
CA LEU A 32 -0.94 -3.39 13.86
C LEU A 32 -2.12 -3.43 14.82
N LYS A 33 -2.36 -2.31 15.51
CA LYS A 33 -3.54 -2.08 16.35
C LYS A 33 -3.99 -0.64 16.26
N LEU A 34 -4.51 -0.28 15.10
CA LEU A 34 -4.76 1.11 14.68
C LEU A 34 -5.85 1.78 15.52
N SER A 35 -5.56 2.96 16.07
CA SER A 35 -6.58 3.84 16.65
C SER A 35 -7.55 4.35 15.57
N ASN A 36 -8.74 4.80 15.98
CA ASN A 36 -9.70 5.43 15.06
C ASN A 36 -9.09 6.64 14.35
N ASP A 37 -8.30 7.45 15.06
CA ASP A 37 -7.61 8.61 14.49
C ASP A 37 -6.63 8.19 13.37
N PHE A 38 -5.85 7.13 13.57
CA PHE A 38 -4.98 6.61 12.52
C PHE A 38 -5.76 6.07 11.33
N LYS A 39 -6.88 5.38 11.57
CA LYS A 39 -7.77 4.91 10.49
C LYS A 39 -8.33 6.08 9.67
N GLU A 40 -8.73 7.17 10.33
CA GLU A 40 -9.20 8.38 9.65
C GLU A 40 -8.10 9.01 8.80
N LEU A 41 -6.87 9.13 9.34
CA LEU A 41 -5.72 9.65 8.60
C LEU A 41 -5.39 8.82 7.36
N LEU A 42 -5.37 7.49 7.49
CA LEU A 42 -5.13 6.58 6.36
C LEU A 42 -6.26 6.67 5.33
N THR A 43 -7.51 6.80 5.76
CA THR A 43 -8.67 6.97 4.88
C THR A 43 -8.58 8.28 4.10
N TYR A 44 -8.23 9.37 4.78
CA TYR A 44 -8.02 10.68 4.15
C TYR A 44 -6.90 10.62 3.11
N ARG A 45 -5.74 10.05 3.46
CA ARG A 45 -4.61 9.88 2.53
C ARG A 45 -5.00 9.03 1.32
N ASN A 46 -5.70 7.92 1.55
CA ASN A 46 -6.22 7.06 0.48
C ASN A 46 -7.20 7.79 -0.45
N SER A 47 -8.02 8.72 0.07
CA SER A 47 -8.93 9.55 -0.75
C SER A 47 -8.20 10.54 -1.68
N LYS A 48 -6.90 10.78 -1.43
CA LYS A 48 -6.02 11.63 -2.23
C LYS A 48 -5.16 10.83 -3.21
N ASP A 49 -5.47 9.55 -3.40
CA ASP A 49 -4.72 8.62 -4.25
C ASP A 49 -3.23 8.46 -3.84
N LYS A 50 -2.92 8.74 -2.57
CA LYS A 50 -1.55 8.71 -2.05
C LYS A 50 -1.21 7.33 -1.49
N VAL A 51 -0.12 6.75 -1.97
CA VAL A 51 0.32 5.41 -1.58
C VAL A 51 0.81 5.39 -0.13
N THR A 52 0.43 4.34 0.58
CA THR A 52 0.91 4.02 1.93
C THR A 52 1.34 2.57 1.98
N THR A 53 2.57 2.31 2.42
CA THR A 53 3.07 0.96 2.65
C THR A 53 3.05 0.67 4.14
N VAL A 54 2.40 -0.42 4.54
CA VAL A 54 2.36 -0.88 5.93
C VAL A 54 3.07 -2.23 6.00
N ILE A 55 4.11 -2.31 6.83
CA ILE A 55 4.92 -3.51 7.03
C ILE A 55 4.76 -3.98 8.47
N PHE A 56 4.31 -5.21 8.64
CA PHE A 56 4.05 -5.82 9.95
C PHE A 56 4.65 -7.21 10.09
N GLY A 57 4.80 -7.69 11.32
CA GLY A 57 5.53 -8.93 11.60
C GLY A 57 4.81 -9.98 12.42
N LYS A 58 3.80 -9.61 13.20
CA LYS A 58 3.06 -10.58 14.02
C LYS A 58 1.63 -10.74 13.53
N GLN A 59 1.19 -11.99 13.47
CA GLN A 59 -0.10 -12.41 12.90
C GLN A 59 -1.28 -12.33 13.88
N GLU A 60 -1.09 -11.84 15.11
CA GLU A 60 -2.21 -11.53 16.03
C GLU A 60 -2.96 -10.26 15.57
N LEU A 61 -3.39 -10.28 14.32
CA LEU A 61 -4.05 -9.18 13.67
C LEU A 61 -5.54 -9.39 13.81
N ASN A 62 -6.20 -8.36 14.32
CA ASN A 62 -7.64 -8.32 14.32
C ASN A 62 -8.14 -8.37 12.86
N PRO A 63 -8.98 -9.36 12.49
CA PRO A 63 -9.51 -9.49 11.13
C PRO A 63 -10.17 -8.20 10.61
N ASP A 64 -10.79 -7.41 11.50
CA ASP A 64 -11.44 -6.16 11.13
C ASP A 64 -10.43 -5.07 10.74
N GLU A 65 -9.25 -5.05 11.37
CA GLU A 65 -8.18 -4.13 11.00
C GLU A 65 -7.56 -4.49 9.65
N ILE A 66 -7.35 -5.79 9.40
CA ILE A 66 -6.88 -6.26 8.09
C ILE A 66 -7.89 -5.90 7.00
N LYS A 67 -9.18 -6.21 7.21
CA LYS A 67 -10.24 -5.87 6.26
C LYS A 67 -10.30 -4.38 5.99
N PHE A 68 -10.18 -3.56 7.03
CA PHE A 68 -10.11 -2.11 6.89
C PHE A 68 -8.91 -1.68 6.01
N LEU A 69 -7.70 -2.14 6.33
CA LEU A 69 -6.49 -1.78 5.58
C LEU A 69 -6.54 -2.27 4.13
N GLN A 70 -7.03 -3.49 3.87
CA GLN A 70 -7.21 -4.01 2.51
C GLN A 70 -8.30 -3.29 1.73
N GLY A 71 -9.30 -2.73 2.40
CA GLY A 71 -10.34 -1.90 1.79
C GLY A 71 -9.80 -0.57 1.23
N LEU A 72 -8.61 -0.14 1.68
CA LEU A 72 -7.96 1.08 1.19
C LEU A 72 -7.16 0.78 -0.09
N ARG A 73 -7.62 1.30 -1.22
CA ARG A 73 -7.04 1.05 -2.56
C ARG A 73 -5.54 1.31 -2.64
N PHE A 74 -5.07 2.36 -1.98
CA PHE A 74 -3.68 2.85 -2.04
C PHE A 74 -2.86 2.44 -0.81
N VAL A 75 -3.35 1.47 -0.02
CA VAL A 75 -2.57 0.83 1.03
C VAL A 75 -1.99 -0.48 0.52
N ILE A 76 -0.68 -0.63 0.66
CA ILE A 76 0.05 -1.86 0.36
C ILE A 76 0.43 -2.50 1.68
N LEU A 77 -0.06 -3.71 1.91
CA LEU A 77 0.28 -4.51 3.09
C LEU A 77 1.45 -5.44 2.79
N ARG A 78 2.46 -5.44 3.65
CA ARG A 78 3.59 -6.37 3.60
C ARG A 78 3.82 -7.02 4.95
N TYR A 79 4.24 -8.28 4.92
CA TYR A 79 4.52 -9.09 6.09
C TYR A 79 5.97 -9.54 6.14
N ASN A 80 6.56 -9.49 7.33
CA ASN A 80 7.92 -9.95 7.60
C ASN A 80 7.98 -10.56 9.01
N GLU A 81 8.00 -11.89 9.08
CA GLU A 81 7.93 -12.66 10.33
C GLU A 81 8.97 -12.24 11.40
N PRO A 82 10.27 -12.06 11.10
CA PRO A 82 11.25 -11.59 12.09
C PRO A 82 11.19 -10.08 12.38
N LEU A 83 10.21 -9.33 11.88
CA LEU A 83 10.14 -7.89 12.08
C LEU A 83 9.92 -7.54 13.55
N HIS A 84 10.80 -6.68 14.07
CA HIS A 84 10.65 -6.03 15.38
C HIS A 84 10.89 -4.51 15.33
N ALA A 85 11.37 -4.00 14.19
CA ALA A 85 11.64 -2.59 13.97
C ALA A 85 10.36 -1.77 14.04
N LYS A 86 10.49 -0.55 14.54
CA LYS A 86 9.41 0.43 14.67
C LYS A 86 9.94 1.72 14.07
N CYS A 87 9.52 1.97 12.85
CA CYS A 87 10.01 3.08 12.05
C CYS A 87 8.87 3.62 11.19
N TYR A 88 8.70 4.93 11.19
CA TYR A 88 7.67 5.62 10.43
C TYR A 88 8.35 6.68 9.59
N VAL A 89 8.13 6.68 8.28
CA VAL A 89 8.82 7.60 7.38
C VAL A 89 7.89 8.09 6.29
N ASN A 90 7.97 9.38 5.99
CA ASN A 90 7.34 10.00 4.82
C ASN A 90 8.44 10.53 3.87
N ASP A 91 8.16 11.57 3.09
CA ASP A 91 9.08 12.12 2.10
C ASP A 91 10.32 12.80 2.73
N ASP A 92 10.16 13.40 3.91
CA ASP A 92 11.16 14.27 4.52
C ASP A 92 11.43 14.02 6.01
N LYS A 93 10.58 13.29 6.72
CA LYS A 93 10.74 12.97 8.14
C LYS A 93 10.71 11.48 8.41
N MET A 94 11.51 11.08 9.38
CA MET A 94 11.57 9.71 9.87
C MET A 94 11.54 9.69 11.40
N ILE A 95 10.77 8.76 11.96
CA ILE A 95 10.69 8.49 13.39
C ILE A 95 11.18 7.07 13.63
N ILE A 96 12.25 6.92 14.41
CA ILE A 96 12.68 5.63 14.96
C ILE A 96 12.35 5.64 16.44
N THR A 97 11.53 4.70 16.91
CA THR A 97 10.96 4.76 18.25
C THR A 97 10.67 3.38 18.83
N SER A 98 10.47 3.29 20.15
CA SER A 98 9.92 2.10 20.81
C SER A 98 8.38 2.00 20.66
N LEU A 99 7.71 3.09 20.25
CA LEU A 99 6.26 3.17 20.11
C LEU A 99 5.73 2.29 18.95
N ASN A 100 4.87 1.34 19.27
CA ASN A 100 4.06 0.61 18.28
C ASN A 100 2.86 1.45 17.82
N LEU A 101 2.21 1.06 16.71
CA LEU A 101 0.94 1.64 16.26
C LEU A 101 -0.26 1.26 17.14
N TYR A 102 -0.06 0.97 18.43
CA TYR A 102 -1.09 0.47 19.34
C TYR A 102 -1.78 1.60 20.10
N GLN A 103 -3.11 1.62 20.07
CA GLN A 103 -3.95 2.56 20.83
C GLN A 103 -3.62 2.62 22.34
N PHE A 104 -3.21 1.49 22.95
CA PHE A 104 -2.98 1.42 24.40
C PHE A 104 -1.58 1.87 24.84
N SER A 105 -0.55 1.73 24.00
CA SER A 105 0.82 2.19 24.35
C SER A 105 0.91 3.71 24.41
N MET A 106 0.09 4.42 23.64
CA MET A 106 0.10 5.88 23.58
C MET A 106 -0.38 6.55 24.88
N ALA A 107 -1.26 5.89 25.63
CA ALA A 107 -1.78 6.41 26.89
C ALA A 107 -1.01 5.92 28.13
N ASN A 108 -0.46 4.71 28.09
CA ASN A 108 0.03 4.02 29.30
C ASN A 108 1.54 3.68 29.28
N ASN A 109 2.20 3.70 28.12
CA ASN A 109 3.61 3.34 28.04
C ASN A 109 4.54 4.57 28.03
N LYS A 110 5.71 4.39 28.63
CA LYS A 110 6.84 5.33 28.50
C LYS A 110 7.64 4.92 27.29
N GLU A 111 7.52 5.70 26.22
CA GLU A 111 8.16 5.48 24.94
C GLU A 111 9.23 6.55 24.72
N MET A 112 10.23 6.19 23.92
CA MET A 112 11.26 7.11 23.48
C MET A 112 11.54 6.90 22.00
N GLY A 113 12.11 7.91 21.36
CA GLY A 113 12.49 7.83 19.98
C GLY A 113 13.34 9.01 19.56
N VAL A 114 13.63 9.01 18.28
CA VAL A 114 14.37 10.06 17.60
C VAL A 114 13.59 10.44 16.35
N LEU A 115 13.34 11.74 16.19
CA LEU A 115 12.85 12.35 14.97
C LEU A 115 14.06 12.81 14.14
N ILE A 116 14.08 12.41 12.89
CA ILE A 116 15.11 12.74 11.90
C ILE A 116 14.42 13.53 10.79
N ASP A 117 14.95 14.71 10.46
CA ASP A 117 14.40 15.59 9.43
C ASP A 117 15.39 15.72 8.27
N LYS A 118 15.05 15.16 7.11
CA LYS A 118 15.88 15.16 5.91
C LYS A 118 16.22 16.59 5.43
N ASN A 119 15.34 17.56 5.72
CA ASN A 119 15.56 18.95 5.33
C ASN A 119 16.62 19.65 6.20
N ASP A 120 17.00 19.06 7.34
CA ASP A 120 18.10 19.53 8.15
C ASP A 120 19.41 18.88 7.72
N GLN A 121 20.36 19.71 7.29
CA GLN A 121 21.64 19.26 6.74
C GLN A 121 22.43 18.35 7.71
N ALA A 122 22.27 18.54 9.02
CA ALA A 122 22.95 17.71 10.02
C ALA A 122 22.40 16.27 10.07
N ASP A 123 21.20 16.03 9.51
CA ASP A 123 20.50 14.75 9.56
C ASP A 123 20.53 14.00 8.24
N THR A 124 20.99 14.62 7.14
CA THR A 124 20.94 14.04 5.79
C THR A 124 21.57 12.64 5.75
N GLN A 125 22.80 12.50 6.27
CA GLN A 125 23.50 11.21 6.27
C GLN A 125 22.76 10.15 7.10
N LEU A 126 22.29 10.54 8.30
CA LEU A 126 21.54 9.65 9.19
C LEU A 126 20.23 9.19 8.55
N PHE A 127 19.51 10.11 7.89
CA PHE A 127 18.28 9.79 7.17
C PHE A 127 18.54 8.81 6.03
N GLU A 128 19.58 9.06 5.22
CA GLU A 128 19.92 8.18 4.08
C GLU A 128 20.28 6.76 4.54
N ASP A 129 21.10 6.63 5.58
CA ASP A 129 21.52 5.33 6.10
C ASP A 129 20.35 4.57 6.75
N ALA A 130 19.52 5.26 7.53
CA ALA A 130 18.31 4.66 8.09
C ALA A 130 17.30 4.28 7.00
N PHE A 131 17.20 5.07 5.92
CA PHE A 131 16.28 4.80 4.81
C PHE A 131 16.71 3.58 3.98
N LYS A 132 18.02 3.30 3.86
CA LYS A 132 18.51 2.05 3.25
C LYS A 132 17.98 0.82 3.99
N GLU A 133 17.94 0.86 5.32
CA GLU A 133 17.38 -0.23 6.13
C GLU A 133 15.85 -0.34 5.96
N VAL A 134 15.14 0.78 5.92
CA VAL A 134 13.70 0.80 5.61
C VAL A 134 13.42 0.16 4.25
N ASP A 135 14.20 0.52 3.23
CA ASP A 135 14.07 -0.03 1.88
C ASP A 135 14.39 -1.53 1.84
N TYR A 136 15.45 -1.97 2.54
CA TYR A 136 15.78 -3.38 2.69
C TYR A 136 14.64 -4.18 3.34
N ILE A 137 14.08 -3.69 4.45
CA ILE A 137 12.91 -4.31 5.10
C ILE A 137 11.73 -4.37 4.12
N ASN A 138 11.44 -3.29 3.41
CA ASN A 138 10.35 -3.23 2.43
C ASN A 138 10.51 -4.27 1.31
N GLN A 139 11.69 -4.34 0.69
CA GLN A 139 11.95 -5.26 -0.43
C GLN A 139 11.97 -6.72 -0.01
N THR A 140 12.44 -7.03 1.20
CA THR A 140 12.49 -8.41 1.73
C THR A 140 11.16 -8.89 2.33
N SER A 141 10.24 -7.97 2.62
CA SER A 141 8.90 -8.30 3.11
C SER A 141 8.01 -8.87 2.00
N GLN A 142 7.18 -9.85 2.35
CA GLN A 142 6.24 -10.51 1.44
C GLN A 142 4.97 -9.68 1.31
N ARG A 143 4.39 -9.56 0.11
CA ARG A 143 3.10 -8.86 -0.04
C ARG A 143 2.02 -9.73 0.61
N PHE A 144 1.14 -9.06 1.36
CA PHE A 144 0.13 -9.71 2.19
C PHE A 144 -1.28 -9.42 1.68
N GLU A 145 -2.06 -10.48 1.51
CA GLU A 145 -3.49 -10.40 1.22
C GLU A 145 -4.26 -11.44 2.05
N TRP A 146 -5.38 -11.04 2.63
CA TRP A 146 -6.28 -11.88 3.41
C TRP A 146 -7.59 -12.10 2.67
N ASN A 147 -7.94 -13.38 2.44
CA ASN A 147 -9.15 -13.78 1.69
C ASN A 147 -10.25 -14.38 2.58
N GLY A 148 -10.31 -13.99 3.86
CA GLY A 148 -11.37 -14.37 4.78
C GLY A 148 -11.19 -15.73 5.48
N SER A 149 -10.39 -16.64 4.94
CA SER A 149 -10.16 -17.98 5.51
C SER A 149 -8.71 -18.24 5.94
N LYS A 150 -7.71 -17.69 5.25
CA LYS A 150 -6.27 -17.76 5.59
C LYS A 150 -5.49 -16.56 5.03
N PRO A 151 -4.36 -16.15 5.65
CA PRO A 151 -3.45 -15.17 5.06
C PRO A 151 -2.72 -15.77 3.85
N ILE A 152 -2.64 -15.01 2.76
CA ILE A 152 -1.89 -15.33 1.55
C ILE A 152 -0.67 -14.42 1.51
N PHE A 153 0.50 -15.04 1.32
CA PHE A 153 1.77 -14.32 1.17
C PHE A 153 2.32 -14.58 -0.23
N THR A 154 2.61 -13.51 -0.96
CA THR A 154 3.34 -13.61 -2.24
C THR A 154 4.77 -13.14 -2.01
N LYS A 155 5.74 -14.00 -2.35
CA LYS A 155 7.16 -13.68 -2.23
C LYS A 155 7.55 -12.65 -3.30
N PRO A 156 8.42 -11.67 -2.97
CA PRO A 156 9.08 -10.87 -3.99
C PRO A 156 10.00 -11.79 -4.81
N THR A 157 9.74 -11.92 -6.10
CA THR A 157 10.58 -12.67 -7.03
C THR A 157 11.92 -11.98 -7.20
N ASN A 158 12.94 -12.46 -6.49
CA ASN A 158 14.33 -12.12 -6.73
C ASN A 158 14.85 -12.94 -7.92
N ASN A 159 14.74 -12.42 -9.14
CA ASN A 159 15.56 -12.87 -10.27
C ASN A 159 16.81 -11.97 -10.37
N LYS A 160 17.89 -12.37 -9.70
CA LYS A 160 19.26 -12.12 -10.17
C LYS A 160 19.65 -13.40 -10.92
N SER A 161 20.19 -13.44 -12.12
CA SER A 161 20.90 -12.45 -12.93
C SER A 161 21.21 -13.08 -14.28
N SER A 162 21.04 -12.35 -15.38
CA SER A 162 21.94 -12.43 -16.52
C SER A 162 21.82 -11.15 -17.34
N ASN A 163 22.97 -10.50 -17.51
CA ASN A 163 23.19 -9.34 -18.37
C ASN A 163 22.43 -9.42 -19.69
N GLU A 164 21.76 -8.34 -20.07
CA GLU A 164 21.93 -7.76 -21.40
C GLU A 164 21.57 -6.26 -21.39
N LYS A 165 22.37 -5.50 -22.12
CA LYS A 165 22.37 -4.04 -22.20
C LYS A 165 21.17 -3.53 -23.01
N MET A 166 20.78 -2.28 -22.69
CA MET A 166 20.15 -1.28 -23.57
C MET A 166 18.72 -1.60 -24.03
N THR A 167 17.71 -0.78 -23.78
CA THR A 167 17.62 0.64 -24.17
C THR A 167 16.44 1.32 -23.47
N SER A 168 16.60 2.61 -23.24
CA SER A 168 15.57 3.60 -22.93
C SER A 168 14.37 3.55 -23.89
N SER A 169 13.13 3.50 -23.38
CA SER A 169 12.04 4.37 -23.85
C SER A 169 10.73 4.22 -23.03
N ALA A 170 10.19 5.37 -22.65
CA ALA A 170 8.77 5.68 -22.44
C ALA A 170 7.98 4.92 -21.35
N THR A 171 7.99 5.52 -20.16
CA THR A 171 6.87 5.59 -19.23
C THR A 171 5.58 6.07 -19.92
N SER A 172 4.75 5.14 -20.40
CA SER A 172 3.34 5.43 -20.69
C SER A 172 2.49 4.97 -19.51
N LYS A 173 1.66 5.89 -19.00
CA LYS A 173 0.67 5.60 -17.95
C LYS A 173 -0.17 4.41 -18.42
N ARG A 174 -0.15 3.32 -17.65
CA ARG A 174 -0.89 2.07 -17.88
C ARG A 174 -2.40 2.32 -17.71
N LYS A 175 -3.06 2.81 -18.77
CA LYS A 175 -4.50 3.13 -18.82
C LYS A 175 -5.36 1.88 -19.03
N GLY A 176 -6.51 1.82 -18.39
CA GLY A 176 -7.56 0.80 -18.53
C GLY A 176 -8.95 1.44 -18.43
N TYR A 177 -10.00 0.63 -18.43
CA TYR A 177 -11.39 1.12 -18.48
C TYR A 177 -12.27 0.40 -17.47
N CYS A 178 -13.21 1.12 -16.86
CA CYS A 178 -14.18 0.50 -15.96
C CYS A 178 -15.06 -0.48 -16.73
N ILE A 179 -15.08 -1.74 -16.32
CA ILE A 179 -15.87 -2.79 -17.00
C ILE A 179 -17.38 -2.54 -16.94
N ARG A 180 -17.85 -1.69 -16.02
CA ARG A 180 -19.27 -1.34 -15.88
C ARG A 180 -19.67 -0.06 -16.60
N THR A 181 -18.84 0.99 -16.53
CA THR A 181 -19.19 2.34 -17.01
C THR A 181 -18.40 2.80 -18.22
N GLY A 182 -17.30 2.12 -18.57
CA GLY A 182 -16.45 2.48 -19.71
C GLY A 182 -15.53 3.67 -19.46
N VAL A 183 -15.57 4.30 -18.27
CA VAL A 183 -14.69 5.44 -17.94
C VAL A 183 -13.23 4.99 -17.82
N GLU A 184 -12.30 5.85 -18.24
CA GLU A 184 -10.86 5.58 -18.13
C GLU A 184 -10.43 5.51 -16.65
N ILE A 185 -9.74 4.43 -16.28
CA ILE A 185 -9.16 4.18 -14.95
C ILE A 185 -7.75 3.62 -15.11
N LEU A 186 -7.02 3.46 -14.01
CA LEU A 186 -5.75 2.72 -14.04
C LEU A 186 -5.99 1.25 -14.36
N PHE A 187 -5.15 0.68 -15.23
CA PHE A 187 -5.23 -0.73 -15.57
C PHE A 187 -4.83 -1.61 -14.37
N ASN A 188 -5.80 -2.38 -13.87
CA ASN A 188 -5.65 -3.35 -12.81
C ASN A 188 -6.75 -4.43 -12.95
N ILE A 189 -6.35 -5.67 -13.29
CA ILE A 189 -7.27 -6.81 -13.46
C ILE A 189 -8.03 -7.15 -12.18
N GLU A 190 -7.44 -6.93 -11.01
CA GLU A 190 -8.08 -7.17 -9.72
C GLU A 190 -9.08 -6.07 -9.35
N LYS A 191 -8.90 -4.86 -9.93
CA LYS A 191 -9.76 -3.70 -9.66
C LYS A 191 -10.28 -3.09 -10.96
N PRO A 192 -11.12 -3.84 -11.73
CA PRO A 192 -11.53 -3.43 -13.06
C PRO A 192 -12.70 -2.43 -13.06
N LEU A 193 -13.16 -1.98 -11.89
CA LEU A 193 -14.29 -1.06 -11.70
C LEU A 193 -13.81 0.31 -11.19
N SER A 194 -14.49 1.37 -11.63
CA SER A 194 -14.38 2.70 -11.03
C SER A 194 -15.03 2.72 -9.64
N TYR A 195 -14.70 3.72 -8.80
CA TYR A 195 -15.21 3.82 -7.43
C TYR A 195 -16.74 3.72 -7.34
N ASP A 196 -17.47 4.51 -8.12
CA ASP A 196 -18.94 4.50 -8.10
C ASP A 196 -19.54 3.18 -8.58
N ALA A 197 -18.86 2.52 -9.51
CA ALA A 197 -19.29 1.24 -10.06
C ALA A 197 -19.05 0.09 -9.07
N PHE A 198 -17.90 0.14 -8.38
CA PHE A 198 -17.54 -0.80 -7.33
C PHE A 198 -18.48 -0.68 -6.12
N LYS A 199 -18.81 0.55 -5.68
CA LYS A 199 -19.73 0.76 -4.55
C LYS A 199 -21.07 0.02 -4.76
N ARG A 200 -21.62 0.12 -5.96
CA ARG A 200 -22.85 -0.61 -6.35
C ARG A 200 -22.63 -2.10 -6.55
N TRP A 201 -21.50 -2.50 -7.13
CA TRP A 201 -21.17 -3.93 -7.30
C TRP A 201 -21.05 -4.62 -5.93
N ASN A 202 -20.44 -3.96 -4.95
CA ASN A 202 -20.17 -4.47 -3.61
C ASN A 202 -21.43 -4.76 -2.79
N GLU A 203 -22.59 -4.23 -3.18
CA GLU A 203 -23.89 -4.57 -2.56
C GLU A 203 -24.31 -6.01 -2.87
N PHE A 204 -23.94 -6.52 -4.05
CA PHE A 204 -24.27 -7.87 -4.51
C PHE A 204 -23.05 -8.82 -4.51
N ALA A 205 -21.85 -8.25 -4.70
CA ALA A 205 -20.55 -8.92 -4.66
C ALA A 205 -20.44 -10.18 -5.55
N ASP A 206 -21.21 -10.25 -6.64
CA ASP A 206 -21.19 -11.36 -7.60
C ASP A 206 -20.01 -11.22 -8.59
N PRO A 207 -18.94 -12.04 -8.49
CA PRO A 207 -17.74 -11.93 -9.31
C PRO A 207 -17.93 -12.32 -10.77
N ASP A 208 -18.99 -13.07 -11.06
CA ASP A 208 -19.33 -13.56 -12.40
C ASP A 208 -20.46 -12.75 -13.04
N TYR A 209 -20.95 -11.70 -12.36
CA TYR A 209 -21.93 -10.77 -12.91
C TYR A 209 -21.46 -10.23 -14.28
N PRO A 210 -22.27 -10.39 -15.34
CA PRO A 210 -21.93 -9.89 -16.67
C PRO A 210 -21.81 -8.37 -16.71
N GLU A 211 -20.64 -7.89 -17.11
CA GLU A 211 -20.29 -6.47 -17.24
C GLU A 211 -20.29 -6.02 -18.70
N ARG A 212 -20.23 -4.70 -18.92
CA ARG A 212 -20.56 -4.07 -20.20
C ARG A 212 -19.37 -3.69 -21.06
N PHE A 213 -18.16 -3.62 -20.50
CA PHE A 213 -16.97 -3.15 -21.18
C PHE A 213 -15.74 -4.02 -20.89
N CYS A 214 -14.75 -3.94 -21.78
CA CYS A 214 -13.44 -4.54 -21.63
C CYS A 214 -12.49 -3.64 -20.85
N HIS A 215 -11.84 -4.17 -19.81
CA HIS A 215 -10.91 -3.41 -18.98
C HIS A 215 -9.66 -2.94 -19.74
N PHE A 216 -9.22 -3.71 -20.74
CA PHE A 216 -8.06 -3.42 -21.56
C PHE A 216 -8.36 -2.40 -22.68
N SER A 217 -9.40 -2.65 -23.47
CA SER A 217 -9.68 -1.89 -24.70
C SER A 217 -10.78 -0.83 -24.56
N GLY A 218 -11.60 -0.89 -23.51
CA GLY A 218 -12.76 -0.01 -23.32
C GLY A 218 -13.95 -0.31 -24.23
N GLU A 219 -13.85 -1.29 -25.12
CA GLU A 219 -14.93 -1.65 -26.04
C GLU A 219 -16.08 -2.37 -25.31
N PRO A 220 -17.32 -2.27 -25.84
CA PRO A 220 -18.45 -3.02 -25.30
C PRO A 220 -18.18 -4.52 -25.30
N SER A 221 -18.41 -5.18 -24.16
CA SER A 221 -18.19 -6.61 -23.98
C SER A 221 -19.45 -7.45 -24.15
N ASN A 222 -20.64 -6.83 -24.22
CA ASN A 222 -21.93 -7.53 -24.37
C ASN A 222 -22.15 -8.65 -23.32
N GLY A 223 -21.63 -8.47 -22.10
CA GLY A 223 -21.76 -9.47 -21.02
C GLY A 223 -20.66 -10.54 -21.01
N GLU A 224 -19.66 -10.46 -21.89
CA GLU A 224 -18.54 -11.41 -21.90
C GLU A 224 -17.45 -11.12 -20.86
N THR A 225 -17.53 -9.98 -20.18
CA THR A 225 -16.61 -9.61 -19.09
C THR A 225 -17.29 -9.69 -17.74
N SER A 226 -16.52 -9.93 -16.70
CA SER A 226 -16.95 -9.90 -15.30
C SER A 226 -15.78 -9.45 -14.41
N VAL A 227 -15.98 -9.33 -13.10
CA VAL A 227 -14.85 -9.02 -12.18
C VAL A 227 -13.79 -10.13 -12.24
N ASN A 228 -14.19 -11.40 -12.34
CA ASN A 228 -13.27 -12.53 -12.54
C ASN A 228 -12.60 -12.53 -13.92
N ARG A 229 -13.27 -11.98 -14.94
CA ARG A 229 -12.81 -12.00 -16.33
C ARG A 229 -12.95 -10.61 -16.96
N PRO A 230 -12.14 -9.62 -16.54
CA PRO A 230 -12.39 -8.22 -16.89
C PRO A 230 -11.95 -7.87 -18.32
N ILE A 231 -11.28 -8.77 -19.04
CA ILE A 231 -10.72 -8.55 -20.37
C ILE A 231 -11.33 -9.54 -21.35
N LEU A 232 -11.77 -9.04 -22.50
CA LEU A 232 -12.25 -9.87 -23.61
C LEU A 232 -11.17 -10.84 -24.07
N ARG A 233 -11.57 -12.08 -24.38
CA ARG A 233 -10.64 -13.15 -24.80
C ARG A 233 -9.75 -12.74 -25.97
N LYS A 234 -10.30 -12.01 -26.96
CA LYS A 234 -9.56 -11.50 -28.12
C LYS A 234 -8.42 -10.53 -27.77
N ASN A 235 -8.50 -9.88 -26.62
CA ASN A 235 -7.51 -8.92 -26.14
C ASN A 235 -6.57 -9.49 -25.06
N TRP A 236 -6.85 -10.69 -24.54
CA TRP A 236 -6.09 -11.28 -23.44
C TRP A 236 -4.59 -11.42 -23.76
N LYS A 237 -4.26 -11.90 -24.96
CA LYS A 237 -2.87 -12.08 -25.40
C LYS A 237 -2.11 -10.73 -25.43
N LYS A 238 -2.74 -9.70 -25.99
CA LYS A 238 -2.17 -8.34 -26.05
C LYS A 238 -2.05 -7.71 -24.67
N ALA A 239 -3.05 -7.88 -23.81
CA ALA A 239 -3.01 -7.40 -22.45
C ALA A 239 -1.87 -8.05 -21.66
N LYS A 240 -1.68 -9.36 -21.82
CA LYS A 240 -0.61 -10.11 -21.17
C LYS A 240 0.78 -9.59 -21.55
N GLU A 241 1.00 -9.38 -22.84
CA GLU A 241 2.26 -8.84 -23.36
C GLU A 241 2.51 -7.38 -22.92
N LEU A 242 1.47 -6.54 -22.88
CA LEU A 242 1.61 -5.11 -22.56
C LEU A 242 1.75 -4.83 -21.04
N PHE A 243 1.10 -5.63 -20.21
CA PHE A 243 0.98 -5.40 -18.77
C PHE A 243 1.75 -6.40 -17.90
N ASP A 244 2.42 -7.39 -18.51
CA ASP A 244 3.21 -8.43 -17.82
C ASP A 244 2.36 -9.20 -16.79
N LEU A 245 1.24 -9.76 -17.28
CA LEU A 245 0.22 -10.46 -16.51
C LEU A 245 0.42 -11.98 -16.43
#